data_AF-A0A7K3S1W3-F1
#
_entry.id   AF-A0A7K3S1W3-F1
#
_cell.length_a   1.000
_cell.length_b   1.000
_cell.length_c   1.000
_cell.angle_alpha   90.00
_cell.angle_beta   90.00
_cell.angle_gamma   90.00
#
_symmetry.space_group_name_H-M   'P 1'
#
loop_
_entity.id
_entity.type
_entity.pdbx_description
1 polymer ?
#
loop_
_entity_poly.entity_id
_entity_poly.type
_entity_poly.pdbx_seq_one_letter_code
_entity_poly.pdbx_strand_id
1 'polypeptide(L)'
;MTRAAVPGLPSRYPIGELLPALYADDDLAQRFTAGLDTVLAPVLSTLDNLPAYVDPALAPADFLPWLASWVGVEADPAWPVELRRAVVAH
;
A
#
# COMPACT_ATOMS: atom_id res chain seq x y z
N MET A 1 -3.92 3.40 -9.63
CA MET A 1 -2.52 3.79 -9.30
C MET A 1 -1.74 2.52 -9.04
N THR A 2 -0.52 2.40 -9.53
CA THR A 2 0.33 1.25 -9.21
C THR A 2 0.87 1.41 -7.79
N ARG A 3 0.84 0.32 -7.00
CA ARG A 3 1.46 0.23 -5.67
C ARG A 3 2.97 0.04 -5.81
N ALA A 4 3.57 0.90 -6.62
CA ALA A 4 4.97 0.80 -7.01
C ALA A 4 5.88 1.56 -6.04
N ALA A 5 7.19 1.42 -6.25
CA ALA A 5 8.18 2.20 -5.54
C ALA A 5 7.91 3.70 -5.69
N VAL A 6 7.84 4.40 -4.56
CA VAL A 6 7.76 5.86 -4.49
C VAL A 6 9.15 6.37 -4.13
N PRO A 7 9.82 7.14 -5.01
CA PRO A 7 11.15 7.66 -4.74
C PRO A 7 11.20 8.44 -3.41
N GLY A 8 12.12 8.04 -2.53
CA GLY A 8 12.33 8.72 -1.25
C GLY A 8 11.27 8.44 -0.18
N LEU A 9 10.34 7.48 -0.39
CA LEU A 9 9.40 7.08 0.65
C LEU A 9 10.13 6.41 1.82
N PRO A 10 10.11 6.99 3.03
CA PRO A 10 10.74 6.36 4.19
C PRO A 10 9.97 5.11 4.63
N SER A 11 10.71 4.11 5.12
CA SER A 11 10.10 2.99 5.86
C SER A 11 9.65 3.48 7.23
N ARG A 12 8.43 3.09 7.65
CA ARG A 12 7.93 3.35 9.01
C ARG A 12 8.67 2.55 10.07
N TYR A 13 9.27 1.43 9.67
CA TYR A 13 10.01 0.53 10.54
C TYR A 13 11.40 0.29 9.94
N PRO A 14 12.35 1.24 10.12
CA PRO A 14 13.70 1.09 9.57
C PRO A 14 14.37 -0.15 10.14
N ILE A 15 14.80 -1.08 9.29
CA ILE A 15 15.34 -2.36 9.75
C ILE A 15 16.63 -2.15 10.56
N GLY A 16 17.47 -1.19 10.17
CA GLY A 16 18.74 -0.88 10.85
C GLY A 16 18.56 -0.51 12.34
N GLU A 17 17.45 0.12 12.70
CA GLU A 17 17.11 0.51 14.08
C GLU A 17 16.56 -0.65 14.92
N LEU A 18 16.14 -1.73 14.26
CA LEU A 18 15.60 -2.94 14.89
C LEU A 18 16.67 -4.02 15.09
N LEU A 19 17.91 -3.79 14.62
CA LEU A 19 19.00 -4.73 14.78
C LEU A 19 19.49 -4.79 16.23
N PRO A 20 20.07 -5.93 16.67
CA PRO A 20 20.80 -6.00 17.92
C PRO A 20 21.89 -4.93 18.02
N ALA A 21 22.19 -4.47 19.24
CA ALA A 21 23.18 -3.41 19.51
C ALA A 21 24.57 -3.68 18.91
N LEU A 22 24.95 -4.96 18.73
CA LEU A 22 26.19 -5.36 18.06
C LEU A 22 26.33 -4.78 16.64
N TYR A 23 25.21 -4.51 15.95
CA TYR A 23 25.18 -4.03 14.57
C TYR A 23 24.76 -2.55 14.47
N ALA A 24 24.54 -1.86 15.58
CA ALA A 24 24.04 -0.48 15.56
C ALA A 24 25.03 0.47 14.85
N ASP A 25 26.32 0.30 15.11
CA ASP A 25 27.39 1.15 14.55
C ASP A 25 28.09 0.54 13.31
N ASP A 26 27.58 -0.58 12.77
CA ASP A 26 28.17 -1.24 11.60
C ASP A 26 27.66 -0.60 10.29
N ASP A 27 28.55 0.11 9.58
CA ASP A 27 28.22 0.82 8.33
C ASP A 27 27.60 -0.08 7.25
N LEU A 28 28.13 -1.30 7.09
CA LEU A 28 27.63 -2.23 6.07
C LEU A 28 26.23 -2.71 6.44
N ALA A 29 26.01 -3.10 7.70
CA ALA A 29 24.71 -3.55 8.18
C ALA A 29 23.65 -2.44 8.01
N GLN A 30 23.98 -1.20 8.38
CA GLN A 30 23.07 -0.05 8.25
C GLN A 30 22.75 0.25 6.77
N ARG A 31 23.75 0.30 5.89
CA ARG A 31 23.53 0.59 4.47
C ARG A 31 22.82 -0.55 3.74
N PHE A 32 23.12 -1.80 4.08
CA PHE A 32 22.44 -2.96 3.51
C PHE A 32 20.95 -2.95 3.88
N THR A 33 20.64 -2.74 5.16
CA THR A 33 19.26 -2.70 5.65
C THR A 33 18.47 -1.51 5.12
N ALA A 34 19.10 -0.32 4.98
CA ALA A 34 18.48 0.83 4.32
C ALA A 34 18.08 0.56 2.84
N GLY A 35 18.85 -0.27 2.13
CA GLY A 35 18.49 -0.74 0.80
C GLY A 35 17.23 -1.61 0.82
N LEU A 36 17.09 -2.50 1.81
CA LEU A 36 15.90 -3.32 2.00
C LEU A 36 14.69 -2.48 2.42
N ASP A 37 14.88 -1.46 3.26
CA ASP A 37 13.83 -0.51 3.64
C ASP A 37 13.22 0.19 2.42
N THR A 38 14.05 0.56 1.44
CA THR A 38 13.56 1.14 0.17
C THR A 38 12.67 0.17 -0.62
N VAL A 39 12.99 -1.12 -0.60
CA VAL A 39 12.21 -2.16 -1.29
C VAL A 39 10.89 -2.43 -0.57
N LEU A 40 10.90 -2.43 0.77
CA LEU A 40 9.73 -2.76 1.59
C LEU A 40 8.79 -1.57 1.84
N ALA A 41 9.26 -0.33 1.72
CA ALA A 41 8.46 0.86 1.99
C ALA A 41 7.10 0.91 1.26
N PRO A 42 6.97 0.52 -0.03
CA PRO A 42 5.67 0.50 -0.71
C PRO A 42 4.71 -0.56 -0.14
N VAL A 43 5.24 -1.69 0.33
CA VAL A 43 4.46 -2.75 0.96
C VAL A 43 3.90 -2.26 2.30
N LEU A 44 4.76 -1.70 3.15
CA LEU A 44 4.36 -1.16 4.44
C LEU A 44 3.36 -0.01 4.28
N SER A 45 3.59 0.90 3.33
CA SER A 45 2.65 1.96 2.99
C SER A 45 1.29 1.43 2.51
N THR A 46 1.28 0.36 1.71
CA THR A 46 0.03 -0.30 1.30
C THR A 46 -0.71 -0.90 2.49
N LEU A 47 0.00 -1.55 3.41
CA LEU A 47 -0.60 -2.15 4.61
C LEU A 47 -1.11 -1.10 5.60
N ASP A 48 -0.35 -0.03 5.83
CA ASP A 48 -0.75 1.09 6.68
C ASP A 48 -2.00 1.81 6.14
N ASN A 49 -2.22 1.74 4.82
CA ASN A 49 -3.40 2.30 4.14
C ASN A 49 -4.43 1.23 3.75
N LEU A 50 -4.33 0.01 4.26
CA LEU A 50 -5.26 -1.08 3.92
C LEU A 50 -6.74 -0.72 4.15
N PRO A 51 -7.14 0.03 5.20
CA PRO A 51 -8.54 0.43 5.36
C PRO A 51 -9.10 1.24 4.18
N ALA A 52 -8.27 2.03 3.49
CA ALA A 52 -8.70 2.79 2.32
C ALA A 52 -9.10 1.91 1.13
N TYR A 53 -8.69 0.64 1.11
CA TYR A 53 -9.00 -0.29 0.02
C TYR A 53 -10.37 -0.92 0.14
N VAL A 54 -10.94 -0.92 1.36
CA VAL A 54 -12.29 -1.44 1.64
C VAL A 54 -13.33 -0.33 1.77
N ASP A 55 -12.91 0.93 1.69
CA ASP A 55 -13.79 2.09 1.57
C ASP A 55 -14.01 2.39 0.07
N PRO A 56 -15.23 2.23 -0.47
CA PRO A 56 -15.53 2.52 -1.88
C PRO A 56 -15.23 3.96 -2.29
N ALA A 57 -15.20 4.94 -1.37
CA ALA A 57 -14.86 6.32 -1.69
C ALA A 57 -13.35 6.51 -1.90
N LEU A 58 -12.51 5.74 -1.20
CA LEU A 58 -11.06 5.90 -1.18
C LEU A 58 -10.31 4.84 -2.00
N ALA A 59 -10.92 3.68 -2.24
CA ALA A 59 -10.26 2.55 -2.87
C ALA A 59 -9.69 2.91 -4.25
N PRO A 60 -8.52 2.38 -4.66
CA PRO A 60 -8.06 2.55 -6.03
C PRO A 60 -9.08 2.04 -7.04
N ALA A 61 -9.26 2.73 -8.17
CA ALA A 61 -10.30 2.41 -9.15
C ALA A 61 -10.18 0.98 -9.73
N ASP A 62 -8.96 0.45 -9.79
CA ASP A 62 -8.63 -0.93 -10.18
C ASP A 62 -9.08 -1.97 -9.15
N PHE A 63 -9.34 -1.57 -7.91
CA PHE A 63 -9.74 -2.44 -6.81
C PHE A 63 -11.27 -2.52 -6.63
N LEU A 64 -12.01 -1.55 -7.18
CA LEU A 64 -13.47 -1.50 -7.12
C LEU A 64 -14.18 -2.77 -7.64
N PRO A 65 -13.75 -3.43 -8.73
CA PRO A 65 -14.41 -4.66 -9.18
C PRO A 65 -14.34 -5.80 -8.16
N TRP A 66 -13.22 -5.90 -7.45
CA TRP A 66 -13.07 -6.89 -6.38
C TRP A 66 -13.95 -6.56 -5.19
N LEU A 67 -14.02 -5.29 -4.78
CA LEU A 67 -14.91 -4.85 -3.70
C LEU A 67 -16.39 -5.03 -4.07
N ALA A 68 -16.76 -4.78 -5.33
CA ALA A 68 -18.11 -5.00 -5.85
C ALA A 68 -18.55 -6.47 -5.72
N SER A 69 -17.61 -7.42 -5.89
CA SER A 69 -17.89 -8.84 -5.70
C SER A 69 -18.27 -9.22 -4.26
N TRP A 70 -17.85 -8.42 -3.27
CA TRP A 70 -18.20 -8.65 -1.87
C TRP A 70 -19.63 -8.23 -1.55
N VAL A 71 -20.12 -7.17 -2.18
CA VAL A 71 -21.46 -6.62 -1.97
C VAL A 71 -22.49 -7.12 -2.99
N GLY A 72 -22.07 -7.99 -3.93
CA GLY A 72 -22.96 -8.57 -4.94
C GLY A 72 -23.39 -7.59 -6.05
N VAL A 73 -22.57 -6.57 -6.30
CA VAL A 73 -22.82 -5.56 -7.34
C VAL A 73 -22.02 -5.86 -8.60
N GLU A 74 -22.68 -5.86 -9.74
CA GLU A 74 -22.02 -5.94 -11.05
C GLU A 74 -21.77 -4.51 -11.57
N ALA A 75 -20.57 -3.99 -11.30
CA ALA A 75 -20.17 -2.65 -11.74
C ALA A 75 -19.59 -2.69 -13.15
N ASP A 76 -20.34 -2.19 -14.13
CA ASP A 76 -19.91 -2.14 -15.53
C ASP A 76 -18.61 -1.30 -15.67
N PRO A 77 -17.52 -1.87 -16.23
CA PRO A 77 -16.26 -1.14 -16.47
C PRO A 77 -16.40 0.11 -17.34
N ALA A 78 -17.44 0.20 -18.18
CA ALA A 78 -17.72 1.36 -19.03
C ALA A 78 -18.27 2.56 -18.24
N TRP A 79 -18.73 2.36 -17.00
CA TRP A 79 -19.26 3.44 -16.17
C TRP A 79 -18.16 4.38 -15.66
N PRO A 80 -18.47 5.68 -15.53
CA PRO A 80 -17.62 6.62 -14.79
C PRO A 80 -17.23 6.06 -13.41
N VAL A 81 -16.00 6.32 -12.96
CA VAL A 81 -15.51 5.76 -11.70
C VAL A 81 -16.37 6.19 -10.51
N GLU A 82 -16.90 7.40 -10.55
CA GLU A 82 -17.78 7.98 -9.54
C GLU A 82 -19.06 7.16 -9.39
N LEU A 83 -19.66 6.74 -10.51
CA LEU A 83 -20.84 5.88 -10.49
C LEU A 83 -20.48 4.49 -9.95
N ARG A 84 -19.35 3.92 -10.37
CA ARG A 84 -18.86 2.63 -9.85
C ARG A 84 -18.62 2.67 -8.34
N ARG A 85 -18.10 3.78 -7.79
CA ARG A 85 -17.95 3.96 -6.34
C ARG A 85 -19.30 4.04 -5.63
N ALA A 86 -20.24 4.81 -6.17
CA ALA A 86 -21.56 4.99 -5.57
C ALA A 86 -22.33 3.67 -5.46
N VAL A 87 -22.33 2.85 -6.52
CA VAL A 87 -23.06 1.56 -6.48
C VAL A 87 -22.43 0.54 -5.55
N VAL A 88 -21.11 0.58 -5.31
CA VAL A 88 -20.42 -0.34 -4.38
C VAL A 88 -20.58 0.12 -2.93
N ALA A 89 -20.89 1.40 -2.69
CA ALA A 89 -21.14 1.96 -1.36
C ALA A 89 -22.57 1.73 -0.83
N HIS A 90 -23.46 1.21 -1.66
CA HIS A 90 -24.86 0.91 -1.34
C HIS A 90 -25.07 -0.56 -0.99
#